data_AF-B0RN56-F1
#
_entry.id   AF-B0RN56-F1
#
_cell.length_a   1.000
_cell.length_b   1.000
_cell.length_c   1.000
_cell.angle_alpha   90.00
_cell.angle_beta   90.00
_cell.angle_gamma   90.00
#
_symmetry.space_group_name_H-M   'P 1'
#
loop_
_entity.id
_entity.type
_entity.pdbx_description
1 polymer ?
#
loop_
_entity_poly.entity_id
_entity_poly.type
_entity_poly.pdbx_seq_one_letter_code
_entity_poly.pdbx_strand_id
1 'polypeptide(L)'
;MRRLTAQDFHPGLLALYDGYVHGKLSRRDFLDRAAAFAVAGLSAAAILESLSPNYALATQVEFTDPDIVAEYITYPSPNGHGQVRGYLVRPAKVTGAVPGVVVAHENRGLNPYIEDVARRVAKAGFVALAPDGLSSVGGYPATTKRGARCRRRSTRPS
;
A
#
# COMPACT_ATOMS: atom_id res chain seq x y z
N MET A 1 -22.87 -8.28 -0.26
CA MET A 1 -22.48 -9.08 -1.44
C MET A 1 -21.15 -9.77 -1.13
N ARG A 2 -20.99 -11.04 -1.52
CA ARG A 2 -19.75 -11.81 -1.32
C ARG A 2 -18.65 -11.24 -2.24
N ARG A 3 -17.48 -10.92 -1.67
CA ARG A 3 -16.32 -10.47 -2.45
C ARG A 3 -15.76 -11.66 -3.25
N LEU A 4 -15.56 -11.47 -4.54
CA LEU A 4 -14.88 -12.44 -5.39
C LEU A 4 -13.39 -12.47 -5.01
N THR A 5 -12.85 -13.68 -4.92
CA THR A 5 -11.45 -13.98 -4.65
C THR A 5 -10.75 -14.37 -5.95
N ALA A 6 -9.42 -14.44 -5.95
CA ALA A 6 -8.67 -14.88 -7.14
C ALA A 6 -9.14 -16.26 -7.66
N GLN A 7 -9.64 -17.14 -6.79
CA GLN A 7 -10.15 -18.46 -7.16
C GLN A 7 -11.46 -18.40 -7.95
N ASP A 8 -12.20 -17.30 -7.86
CA ASP A 8 -13.47 -17.10 -8.56
C ASP A 8 -13.27 -16.61 -10.00
N PHE A 9 -12.03 -16.38 -10.44
CA PHE A 9 -11.69 -15.88 -11.78
C PHE A 9 -10.98 -16.93 -12.64
N HIS A 10 -11.21 -16.86 -13.95
CA HIS A 10 -10.54 -17.73 -14.91
C HIS A 10 -9.00 -17.53 -14.87
N PRO A 11 -8.18 -18.59 -14.88
CA PRO A 11 -6.71 -18.48 -14.79
C PRO A 11 -6.09 -17.57 -15.86
N GLY A 12 -6.63 -17.59 -17.09
CA GLY A 12 -6.21 -16.71 -18.17
C GLY A 12 -6.40 -15.21 -17.86
N LEU A 13 -7.47 -14.86 -17.15
CA LEU A 13 -7.72 -13.48 -16.71
C LEU A 13 -6.73 -13.07 -15.61
N LEU A 14 -6.40 -13.98 -14.69
CA LEU A 14 -5.37 -13.73 -13.66
C LEU A 14 -3.99 -13.51 -14.29
N ALA A 15 -3.64 -14.24 -15.35
CA ALA A 15 -2.40 -14.04 -16.10
C ALA A 15 -2.34 -12.68 -16.81
N LEU A 16 -3.47 -12.21 -17.37
CA LEU A 16 -3.57 -10.85 -17.93
C LEU A 16 -3.41 -9.79 -16.84
N TYR A 17 -4.03 -9.99 -15.68
CA TYR A 17 -3.91 -9.09 -14.55
C TYR A 17 -2.47 -9.04 -14.01
N ASP A 18 -1.79 -10.19 -13.89
CA ASP A 18 -0.37 -10.27 -13.55
C ASP A 18 0.50 -9.46 -14.52
N GLY A 19 0.27 -9.63 -15.82
CA GLY A 19 0.96 -8.87 -16.86
C GLY A 19 0.74 -7.36 -16.72
N TYR A 20 -0.47 -6.94 -16.37
CA TYR A 20 -0.79 -5.53 -16.13
C TYR A 20 -0.08 -4.96 -14.91
N VAL A 21 -0.18 -5.61 -13.74
CA VAL A 21 0.40 -5.09 -12.48
C VAL A 21 1.93 -5.10 -12.47
N HIS A 22 2.55 -5.97 -13.28
CA HIS A 22 4.00 -6.00 -13.48
C HIS A 22 4.48 -5.12 -14.65
N GLY A 23 3.57 -4.39 -15.32
CA GLY A 23 3.90 -3.45 -16.40
C GLY A 23 4.30 -4.11 -17.72
N LYS A 24 4.00 -5.40 -17.90
CA LYS A 24 4.17 -6.13 -19.18
C LYS A 24 3.02 -5.82 -20.17
N LEU A 25 1.87 -5.37 -19.65
CA LEU A 25 0.70 -4.95 -20.44
C LEU A 25 0.30 -3.52 -20.04
N SER A 26 -0.12 -2.71 -21.02
CA SER A 26 -0.74 -1.43 -20.72
C SER A 26 -2.15 -1.62 -20.14
N ARG A 27 -2.70 -0.58 -19.49
CA ARG A 27 -4.11 -0.60 -19.02
C ARG A 27 -5.08 -0.89 -20.16
N ARG A 28 -4.81 -0.32 -21.35
CA ARG A 28 -5.63 -0.54 -22.55
C ARG A 28 -5.53 -1.99 -23.01
N ASP A 29 -4.33 -2.53 -23.15
CA ASP A 29 -4.13 -3.94 -23.56
C ASP A 29 -4.78 -4.92 -22.58
N PHE A 30 -4.74 -4.60 -21.28
CA PHE A 30 -5.43 -5.39 -20.27
C PHE A 30 -6.95 -5.36 -20.50
N LEU A 31 -7.56 -4.17 -20.61
CA LEU A 31 -9.00 -4.02 -20.78
C LEU A 31 -9.50 -4.70 -22.06
N ASP A 32 -8.77 -4.53 -23.17
CA ASP A 32 -9.10 -5.11 -24.47
C ASP A 32 -9.09 -6.64 -24.42
N ARG A 33 -8.09 -7.25 -23.74
CA ARG A 33 -7.96 -8.71 -23.63
C ARG A 33 -8.85 -9.30 -22.54
N ALA A 34 -9.09 -8.57 -21.46
CA ALA A 34 -9.96 -9.00 -20.35
C ALA A 34 -11.44 -9.05 -20.77
N ALA A 35 -11.84 -8.32 -21.83
CA ALA A 35 -13.18 -8.37 -22.40
C ALA A 35 -13.59 -9.80 -22.84
N ALA A 36 -12.63 -10.65 -23.24
CA ALA A 36 -12.91 -12.04 -23.57
C ALA A 36 -13.35 -12.90 -22.36
N PHE A 37 -13.10 -12.41 -21.15
CA PHE A 37 -13.48 -13.05 -19.88
C PHE A 37 -14.65 -12.32 -19.20
N ALA A 38 -15.23 -11.31 -19.85
CA ALA A 38 -16.42 -10.61 -19.35
C ALA A 38 -17.62 -11.54 -19.40
N VAL A 39 -18.06 -12.02 -18.24
CA VAL A 39 -19.32 -12.78 -18.10
C VAL A 39 -20.49 -11.79 -18.10
N ALA A 40 -21.65 -12.20 -18.63
CA ALA A 40 -22.81 -11.34 -18.82
C ALA A 40 -23.11 -10.48 -17.57
N GLY A 41 -22.88 -9.16 -17.67
CA GLY A 41 -23.10 -8.17 -16.62
C GLY A 41 -21.85 -7.56 -15.99
N LEU A 42 -20.66 -8.14 -16.16
CA LEU A 42 -19.40 -7.57 -15.64
C LEU A 42 -18.53 -7.02 -16.79
N SER A 43 -18.28 -5.72 -16.78
CA SER A 43 -17.34 -5.09 -17.71
C SER A 43 -15.89 -5.43 -17.36
N ALA A 44 -14.96 -5.31 -18.33
CA ALA A 44 -13.52 -5.42 -18.05
C ALA A 44 -13.04 -4.43 -16.98
N ALA A 45 -13.70 -3.27 -16.87
CA ALA A 45 -13.44 -2.30 -15.80
C ALA A 45 -13.93 -2.78 -14.43
N ALA A 46 -15.12 -3.39 -14.34
CA ALA A 46 -15.62 -3.98 -13.11
C ALA A 46 -14.75 -5.17 -12.66
N ILE A 47 -14.25 -5.96 -13.62
CA ILE A 47 -13.26 -7.02 -13.37
C ILE A 47 -11.97 -6.41 -12.81
N LEU A 48 -11.44 -5.36 -13.45
CA LEU A 48 -10.25 -4.68 -12.98
C LEU A 48 -10.41 -4.15 -11.54
N GLU A 49 -11.56 -3.55 -11.24
CA GLU A 49 -11.86 -3.04 -9.90
C GLU A 49 -11.91 -4.16 -8.86
N SER A 50 -12.55 -5.29 -9.20
CA SER A 50 -12.65 -6.45 -8.31
C SER A 50 -11.30 -7.10 -8.00
N LEU A 51 -10.38 -7.11 -8.97
CA LEU A 51 -9.02 -7.65 -8.83
C LEU A 51 -8.05 -6.64 -8.18
N SER A 52 -8.38 -5.35 -8.20
CA SER A 52 -7.51 -4.31 -7.68
C SER A 52 -7.46 -4.30 -6.15
N PRO A 53 -6.30 -3.95 -5.54
CA PRO A 53 -6.21 -3.78 -4.10
C PRO A 53 -7.18 -2.68 -3.63
N ASN A 54 -8.20 -3.07 -2.87
CA ASN A 54 -9.09 -2.13 -2.19
C ASN A 54 -8.69 -2.06 -0.71
N TYR A 55 -7.80 -1.11 -0.39
CA TYR A 55 -7.31 -0.91 0.97
C TYR A 55 -8.36 -0.27 1.89
N ALA A 56 -9.31 0.49 1.34
CA ALA A 56 -10.36 1.15 2.12
C ALA A 56 -11.30 0.14 2.81
N LEU A 57 -11.56 -1.01 2.19
CA LEU A 57 -12.32 -2.10 2.81
C LEU A 57 -11.52 -2.91 3.85
N ALA A 58 -10.21 -2.69 3.96
CA ALA A 58 -9.33 -3.41 4.88
C ALA A 58 -8.92 -2.57 6.11
N THR A 59 -9.34 -1.31 6.16
CA THR A 59 -9.12 -0.40 7.30
C THR A 59 -9.85 -0.94 8.53
N GLN A 60 -9.12 -1.12 9.64
CA GLN A 60 -9.70 -1.54 10.92
C GLN A 60 -9.73 -0.40 11.94
N VAL A 61 -8.82 0.56 11.84
CA VAL A 61 -8.77 1.72 12.73
C VAL A 61 -8.83 2.95 11.85
N GLU A 62 -9.81 3.82 12.09
CA GLU A 62 -9.89 5.08 11.36
C GLU A 62 -8.75 6.03 11.77
N PHE A 63 -8.29 6.86 10.84
CA PHE A 63 -7.24 7.83 11.14
C PHE A 63 -7.69 8.93 12.12
N THR A 64 -9.01 9.07 12.31
CA THR A 64 -9.67 9.97 13.26
C THR A 64 -10.10 9.29 14.55
N ASP A 65 -9.69 8.04 14.81
CA ASP A 65 -10.03 7.35 16.06
C ASP A 65 -9.52 8.17 17.26
N PRO A 66 -10.39 8.53 18.22
CA PRO A 66 -10.06 9.44 19.31
C PRO A 66 -9.06 8.86 20.33
N ASP A 67 -8.80 7.55 20.30
CA ASP A 67 -7.82 6.92 21.19
C ASP A 67 -6.39 6.93 20.62
N ILE A 68 -6.17 7.49 19.42
CA ILE A 68 -4.85 7.65 18.82
C ILE A 68 -4.59 9.08 18.37
N VAL A 69 -3.31 9.40 18.22
CA VAL A 69 -2.83 10.63 17.58
C VAL A 69 -1.90 10.21 16.45
N ALA A 70 -2.31 10.49 15.22
CA ALA A 70 -1.56 10.15 14.01
C ALA A 70 -1.03 11.41 13.32
N GLU A 71 0.25 11.41 12.96
CA GLU A 71 0.90 12.51 12.28
C GLU A 71 1.94 12.01 11.27
N TYR A 72 2.14 12.78 10.20
CA TYR A 72 3.29 12.56 9.33
C TYR A 72 4.47 13.38 9.84
N ILE A 73 5.60 12.71 10.02
CA ILE A 73 6.86 13.34 10.42
C ILE A 73 7.89 13.22 9.32
N THR A 74 8.98 13.99 9.44
CA THR A 74 10.22 13.70 8.71
C THR A 74 11.37 13.52 9.70
N TYR A 75 12.30 12.63 9.38
CA TYR A 75 13.47 12.38 10.21
C TYR A 75 14.74 12.20 9.37
N PRO A 76 15.92 12.55 9.92
CA PRO A 76 17.19 12.38 9.22
C PRO A 76 17.62 10.91 9.18
N SER A 77 18.00 10.47 7.99
CA SER A 77 18.58 9.17 7.66
C SER A 77 19.88 9.42 6.89
N PRO A 78 20.96 9.87 7.56
CA PRO A 78 22.20 10.32 6.91
C PRO A 78 22.88 9.21 6.09
N ASN A 79 22.77 7.96 6.53
CA ASN A 79 23.30 6.79 5.82
C ASN A 79 22.29 6.16 4.84
N GLY A 80 21.14 6.79 4.65
CA GLY A 80 20.07 6.33 3.76
C GLY A 80 19.71 7.41 2.76
N HIS A 81 18.47 7.90 2.84
CA HIS A 81 17.94 8.83 1.84
C HIS A 81 17.86 10.30 2.29
N GLY A 82 18.74 10.75 3.19
CA GLY A 82 18.71 12.12 3.68
C GLY A 82 17.51 12.32 4.60
N GLN A 83 16.42 12.92 4.10
CA GLN A 83 15.18 13.07 4.87
C GLN A 83 14.16 12.00 4.48
N VAL A 84 13.65 11.27 5.46
CA VAL A 84 12.63 10.22 5.27
C VAL A 84 11.31 10.68 5.89
N ARG A 85 10.21 10.57 5.15
CA ARG A 85 8.87 10.78 5.71
C ARG A 85 8.47 9.50 6.45
N GLY A 86 7.78 9.66 7.57
CA GLY A 86 7.19 8.53 8.30
C GLY A 86 5.78 8.86 8.76
N TYR A 87 4.97 7.84 8.95
CA TYR A 87 3.68 7.95 9.63
C TYR A 87 3.86 7.51 11.07
N LEU A 88 3.73 8.45 11.99
CA LEU A 88 3.88 8.24 13.41
C LEU A 88 2.51 8.22 14.06
N VAL A 89 2.23 7.18 14.84
CA VAL A 89 0.99 7.03 15.58
C VAL A 89 1.30 6.78 17.04
N ARG A 90 0.63 7.51 17.93
CA ARG A 90 0.77 7.39 19.37
C ARG A 90 -0.61 7.12 20.01
N PRO A 91 -0.69 6.42 21.15
CA PRO A 91 -1.92 6.37 21.93
C PRO A 91 -2.26 7.78 22.45
N ALA A 92 -3.53 8.18 22.43
CA ALA A 92 -3.95 9.53 22.83
C ALA A 92 -3.90 9.79 24.33
N LYS A 93 -4.03 8.75 25.16
CA LYS A 93 -4.26 8.86 26.62
C LYS A 93 -3.04 8.46 27.46
N VAL A 94 -1.82 8.50 26.92
CA VAL A 94 -0.60 8.14 27.65
C VAL A 94 0.07 9.36 28.28
N THR A 95 0.43 9.26 29.56
CA THR A 95 1.04 10.35 30.34
C THR A 95 2.55 10.16 30.55
N GLY A 96 3.11 9.01 30.15
CA GLY A 96 4.51 8.67 30.31
C GLY A 96 5.12 8.03 29.06
N ALA A 97 6.39 7.64 29.17
CA ALA A 97 7.09 6.93 28.09
C ALA A 97 6.44 5.56 27.82
N VAL A 98 6.21 5.26 26.54
CA VAL A 98 5.71 3.96 26.09
C VAL A 98 6.69 3.34 25.10
N PRO A 99 6.74 2.01 24.98
CA PRO A 99 7.65 1.36 24.05
C PRO A 99 7.31 1.70 22.59
N GLY A 100 8.35 1.76 21.75
CA GLY A 100 8.24 2.05 20.33
C GLY A 100 8.29 0.79 19.46
N VAL A 101 7.54 0.81 18.35
CA VAL A 101 7.52 -0.23 17.32
C VAL A 101 7.75 0.43 15.96
N VAL A 102 8.67 -0.14 15.17
CA VAL A 102 8.87 0.26 13.77
C VAL A 102 8.09 -0.70 12.87
N VAL A 103 7.19 -0.15 12.05
CA VAL A 103 6.38 -0.90 11.10
C VAL A 103 6.98 -0.73 9.70
N ALA A 104 7.69 -1.74 9.22
CA ALA A 104 8.26 -1.73 7.88
C ALA A 104 7.20 -2.13 6.83
N HIS A 105 7.03 -1.32 5.80
CA HIS A 105 6.14 -1.64 4.68
C HIS A 105 6.77 -2.68 3.73
N GLU A 106 5.94 -3.25 2.85
CA GLU A 106 6.38 -4.21 1.82
C GLU A 106 6.95 -3.51 0.56
N ASN A 107 6.91 -4.17 -0.60
CA ASN A 107 7.52 -3.73 -1.85
C ASN A 107 6.79 -2.58 -2.58
N ARG A 108 5.87 -1.87 -1.91
CA ARG A 108 5.06 -0.77 -2.47
C ARG A 108 5.14 0.54 -1.71
N GLY A 109 5.95 0.66 -0.66
CA GLY A 109 5.99 1.89 0.13
C GLY A 109 4.87 1.94 1.17
N LEU A 110 4.75 3.10 1.83
CA LEU A 110 3.78 3.34 2.88
C LEU A 110 2.36 3.50 2.31
N ASN A 111 1.66 2.38 2.13
CA ASN A 111 0.28 2.35 1.65
C ASN A 111 -0.73 2.49 2.83
N PRO A 112 -2.03 2.75 2.55
CA PRO A 112 -3.05 2.90 3.59
C PRO A 112 -3.20 1.68 4.52
N TYR A 113 -2.87 0.49 4.04
CA TYR A 113 -2.89 -0.72 4.88
C TYR A 113 -1.76 -0.71 5.91
N ILE A 114 -0.55 -0.29 5.55
CA ILE A 114 0.55 -0.16 6.50
C ILE A 114 0.28 0.96 7.51
N GLU A 115 -0.31 2.07 7.07
CA GLU A 115 -0.77 3.12 7.99
C GLU A 115 -1.81 2.57 8.97
N ASP A 116 -2.73 1.72 8.51
CA ASP A 116 -3.70 1.04 9.38
C ASP A 116 -3.04 0.10 10.38
N VAL A 117 -2.03 -0.69 9.97
CA VAL A 117 -1.24 -1.51 10.88
C VAL A 117 -0.56 -0.65 11.95
N ALA A 118 0.00 0.50 11.60
CA ALA A 118 0.58 1.42 12.58
C ALA A 118 -0.46 1.93 13.59
N ARG A 119 -1.69 2.23 13.14
CA ARG A 119 -2.80 2.61 14.03
C ARG A 119 -3.22 1.48 14.96
N ARG A 120 -3.28 0.24 14.47
CA ARG A 120 -3.57 -0.95 15.32
C ARG A 120 -2.51 -1.15 16.39
N VAL A 121 -1.23 -0.96 16.04
CA VAL A 121 -0.11 -1.01 16.99
C VAL A 121 -0.25 0.08 18.06
N ALA A 122 -0.68 1.28 17.68
CA ALA A 122 -0.96 2.35 18.64
C ALA A 122 -2.16 2.05 19.55
N LYS A 123 -3.24 1.45 19.03
CA LYS A 123 -4.36 0.97 19.84
C LYS A 123 -3.95 -0.13 20.83
N ALA A 124 -2.89 -0.88 20.53
CA ALA A 124 -2.31 -1.85 21.45
C ALA A 124 -1.40 -1.23 22.54
N GLY A 125 -1.24 0.10 22.57
CA GLY A 125 -0.51 0.82 23.62
C GLY A 125 0.94 1.19 23.30
N PHE A 126 1.39 1.01 22.05
CA PHE A 126 2.74 1.32 21.62
C PHE A 126 2.81 2.62 20.81
N VAL A 127 3.98 3.27 20.76
CA VAL A 127 4.23 4.29 19.73
C VAL A 127 4.67 3.57 18.46
N ALA A 128 3.96 3.78 17.35
CA ALA A 128 4.24 3.14 16.07
C ALA A 128 4.84 4.15 15.09
N LEU A 129 6.02 3.86 14.53
CA LEU A 129 6.59 4.60 13.40
C LEU A 129 6.58 3.71 12.16
N ALA A 130 5.92 4.15 11.09
CA ALA A 130 5.96 3.50 9.79
C ALA A 130 6.74 4.38 8.79
N PRO A 131 8.04 4.10 8.55
CA PRO A 131 8.83 4.85 7.59
C PRO A 131 8.34 4.63 6.16
N ASP A 132 8.33 5.68 5.34
CA ASP A 132 8.15 5.58 3.90
C ASP A 132 9.52 5.46 3.21
N GLY A 133 9.95 4.22 3.01
CA GLY A 133 11.18 3.88 2.30
C GLY A 133 11.19 4.32 0.82
N LEU A 134 10.07 4.77 0.27
CA LEU A 134 9.98 5.35 -1.08
C LEU A 134 9.92 6.88 -1.07
N SER A 135 10.01 7.56 0.07
CA SER A 135 9.96 9.03 0.16
C SER A 135 10.96 9.72 -0.76
N SER A 136 12.17 9.16 -0.86
CA SER A 136 13.26 9.67 -1.68
C SER A 136 13.01 9.60 -3.19
N VAL A 137 11.99 8.84 -3.59
CA VAL A 137 11.61 8.61 -4.99
C VAL A 137 10.16 9.00 -5.28
N GLY A 138 9.53 9.77 -4.38
CA GLY A 138 8.20 10.36 -4.55
C GLY A 138 7.11 9.81 -3.62
N GLY A 139 7.44 8.85 -2.76
CA GLY A 139 6.51 8.25 -1.79
C GLY A 139 5.42 7.38 -2.41
N TYR A 140 4.46 6.95 -1.59
CA TYR A 140 3.26 6.25 -2.05
C TYR A 140 2.07 7.23 -2.27
N PRO A 141 1.23 7.03 -3.30
CA PRO A 141 1.45 6.11 -4.42
C PRO A 141 2.60 6.62 -5.30
N ALA A 142 3.49 5.72 -5.70
CA ALA A 142 4.61 6.05 -6.58
C ALA A 142 4.11 6.31 -8.01
N THR A 143 3.44 7.43 -8.22
CA THR A 143 2.81 7.82 -9.49
C THR A 143 3.77 8.48 -10.48
N THR A 144 5.04 8.70 -10.10
CA THR A 144 6.04 9.25 -11.02
C THR A 144 6.85 8.15 -11.70
N LYS A 145 7.16 8.34 -13.00
CA LYS A 145 8.05 7.47 -13.80
C LYS A 145 9.42 7.21 -13.11
N ARG A 146 9.83 8.08 -12.17
CA ARG A 146 11.04 7.97 -11.34
C ARG A 146 10.92 6.88 -10.27
N GLY A 147 9.78 6.76 -9.60
CA GLY A 147 9.52 5.73 -8.57
C GLY A 147 9.60 4.31 -9.13
N ALA A 148 9.08 4.08 -10.34
CA ALA A 148 9.17 2.79 -11.02
C ALA A 148 10.61 2.40 -11.43
N ARG A 149 11.44 3.39 -11.84
CA ARG A 149 12.84 3.16 -12.24
C ARG A 149 13.75 2.84 -11.04
N CYS A 150 13.55 3.50 -9.91
CA CYS A 150 14.33 3.22 -8.69
C CYS A 150 13.92 1.92 -7.99
N ARG A 151 12.67 1.45 -8.15
CA ARG A 151 12.22 0.12 -7.69
C ARG A 151 13.08 -1.03 -8.22
N ARG A 152 13.55 -0.91 -9.47
CA ARG A 152 14.50 -1.85 -10.10
C ARG A 152 15.92 -1.74 -9.55
N ARG A 153 16.27 -0.61 -8.92
CA ARG A 153 17.62 -0.33 -8.43
C ARG A 153 17.79 -0.70 -6.95
N SER A 154 16.75 -0.57 -6.12
CA SER A 154 16.79 -0.99 -4.71
C SER A 154 16.69 -2.51 -4.50
N THR A 155 16.31 -3.26 -5.54
CA THR A 155 16.17 -4.73 -5.52
C THR A 155 17.39 -5.46 -6.08
N ARG A 156 18.46 -4.74 -6.47
CA ARG A 156 19.74 -5.35 -6.82
C ARG A 156 20.63 -5.41 -5.59
N PRO A 157 21.14 -6.58 -5.20
CA PRO A 157 22.20 -6.64 -4.20
C PRO A 157 23.43 -5.93 -4.75
N SER A 158 24.11 -5.20 -3.86
CA SER A 158 25.37 -4.50 -4.09
C SER A 158 26.44 -5.40 -4.69
#